data_AF-A0A6M8W6X1-F1
#
_entry.id   AF-A0A6M8W6X1-F1
#
_cell.length_a   1.000
_cell.length_b   1.000
_cell.length_c   1.000
_cell.angle_alpha   90.00
_cell.angle_beta   90.00
_cell.angle_gamma   90.00
#
_symmetry.space_group_name_H-M   'P 1'
#
loop_
_entity.id
_entity.type
_entity.pdbx_description
1 polymer ?
#
loop_
_entity_poly.entity_id
_entity_poly.type
_entity_poly.pdbx_seq_one_letter_code
_entity_poly.pdbx_strand_id
1 'polypeptide(L)'
;MNRQPNRTPSSALSRRSRLATTTSAITLAAGLCASLASPLALASPADPDDLPVSRITLYRSGVGSFVREGAVEGNADIQLRFRTDQINDILKSMVVLDFDGGRIEGATYGSKEPLSRRLASFAVDISDNPGRAELLERLRGARVSVRTSEGEQQGSILGVERQNVVYPQGQQETRATVSLVTSAGIWSSDVDSILSFRLLDDALAAELNKALVALAEHRADNVKTLDLNFQGSGQRDVMVGYVHETPVWKTSYRLVMPEEAGDRLTLQGWAIVENTTEEDWEDVRLSLVAGQPVSFTMDLYEPVYITRPEMPVPTAAGARPRSYAGGDRPVRQERRCAGVL
;
A
#
# COMPACT_ATOMS: atom_id res chain seq x y z
N MET A 1 28.13 -52.40 10.90
CA MET A 1 28.71 -52.89 12.18
C MET A 1 28.86 -51.70 13.14
N ASN A 2 28.65 -51.81 14.46
CA ASN A 2 28.12 -52.93 15.25
C ASN A 2 27.39 -52.46 16.54
N ARG A 3 26.23 -53.06 16.81
CA ARG A 3 25.50 -53.27 18.10
C ARG A 3 25.66 -52.31 19.32
N GLN A 4 24.53 -51.69 19.67
CA GLN A 4 23.97 -51.51 21.04
C GLN A 4 23.73 -52.87 21.78
N PRO A 5 23.27 -52.96 23.06
CA PRO A 5 22.69 -51.94 23.96
C PRO A 5 23.20 -51.97 25.44
N ASN A 6 22.56 -51.21 26.35
CA ASN A 6 22.36 -51.65 27.74
C ASN A 6 21.07 -51.05 28.38
N ARG A 7 20.52 -51.65 29.45
CA ARG A 7 19.23 -51.26 30.10
C ARG A 7 19.21 -51.47 31.65
N THR A 8 19.04 -50.39 32.43
CA THR A 8 18.28 -50.34 33.73
C THR A 8 18.71 -51.34 34.86
N PRO A 9 17.99 -51.56 35.99
CA PRO A 9 17.05 -50.74 36.79
C PRO A 9 17.36 -50.67 38.32
N SER A 10 16.72 -49.75 39.07
CA SER A 10 16.33 -49.84 40.51
C SER A 10 15.42 -48.62 40.85
N SER A 11 14.32 -48.59 41.64
CA SER A 11 13.85 -49.28 42.87
C SER A 11 14.53 -48.79 44.18
N ALA A 12 13.86 -48.43 45.31
CA ALA A 12 12.43 -48.22 45.64
C ALA A 12 12.29 -47.08 46.74
N LEU A 13 11.57 -47.06 47.89
CA LEU A 13 10.71 -48.02 48.63
C LEU A 13 9.78 -47.37 49.73
N SER A 14 8.67 -46.70 49.36
CA SER A 14 7.39 -46.57 50.14
C SER A 14 7.20 -45.65 51.39
N ARG A 15 5.96 -45.13 51.55
CA ARG A 15 5.00 -45.26 52.70
C ARG A 15 3.71 -44.46 52.35
N ARG A 16 2.45 -44.93 52.37
CA ARG A 16 1.60 -45.82 53.22
C ARG A 16 0.94 -45.17 54.47
N SER A 17 -0.31 -44.70 54.30
CA SER A 17 -1.44 -44.91 55.25
C SER A 17 -2.79 -44.59 54.55
N ARG A 18 -3.63 -45.61 54.31
CA ARG A 18 -4.93 -45.92 55.00
C ARG A 18 -5.99 -44.81 54.83
N LEU A 19 -7.06 -44.99 54.03
CA LEU A 19 -8.23 -45.91 54.15
C LEU A 19 -9.19 -45.61 55.30
N ALA A 20 -10.39 -45.16 54.93
CA ALA A 20 -11.65 -45.40 55.63
C ALA A 20 -12.77 -45.46 54.56
N THR A 21 -13.70 -46.43 54.66
CA THR A 21 -14.71 -46.68 53.62
C THR A 21 -16.07 -47.03 54.25
N THR A 22 -17.11 -46.25 53.94
CA THR A 22 -18.53 -46.61 54.13
C THR A 22 -19.40 -45.69 53.26
N THR A 23 -20.62 -45.98 52.83
CA THR A 23 -21.39 -47.18 52.46
C THR A 23 -22.73 -46.61 51.96
N SER A 24 -23.16 -47.01 50.76
CA SER A 24 -24.51 -46.96 50.17
C SER A 24 -25.67 -46.21 50.84
N ALA A 25 -26.36 -45.37 50.05
CA ALA A 25 -27.83 -45.32 50.03
C ALA A 25 -28.33 -44.96 48.62
N ILE A 26 -29.40 -45.62 48.15
CA ILE A 26 -30.15 -45.25 46.94
C ILE A 26 -31.55 -44.84 47.40
N THR A 27 -32.01 -43.67 46.98
CA THR A 27 -33.42 -43.26 47.10
C THR A 27 -33.86 -42.55 45.83
N LEU A 28 -34.91 -43.08 45.20
CA LEU A 28 -35.53 -42.55 44.01
C LEU A 28 -36.79 -41.74 44.41
N ALA A 29 -36.84 -40.47 44.05
CA ALA A 29 -38.04 -39.63 44.20
C ALA A 29 -38.11 -38.65 43.02
N ALA A 30 -39.30 -38.44 42.47
CA ALA A 30 -39.50 -37.65 41.25
C ALA A 30 -39.70 -36.15 41.53
N GLY A 31 -39.21 -35.31 40.60
CA GLY A 31 -39.34 -33.85 40.65
C GLY A 31 -39.27 -33.25 39.24
N LEU A 32 -40.32 -33.48 38.44
CA LEU A 32 -40.33 -33.14 37.00
C LEU A 32 -40.77 -31.69 36.75
N CYS A 33 -39.84 -30.73 36.78
CA CYS A 33 -40.03 -29.35 36.31
C CYS A 33 -38.77 -28.78 35.64
N ALA A 34 -38.29 -29.43 34.57
CA ALA A 34 -37.23 -28.86 33.72
C ALA A 34 -37.85 -27.84 32.74
N SER A 35 -37.93 -26.57 33.16
CA SER A 35 -38.32 -25.48 32.26
C SER A 35 -37.25 -25.28 31.18
N LEU A 36 -37.64 -25.38 29.91
CA LEU A 36 -36.80 -25.05 28.77
C LEU A 36 -36.60 -23.53 28.69
N ALA A 37 -35.69 -23.02 29.52
CA ALA A 37 -35.16 -21.68 29.38
C ALA A 37 -34.22 -21.65 28.16
N SER A 38 -34.79 -21.43 26.97
CA SER A 38 -34.00 -21.05 25.80
C SER A 38 -33.16 -19.83 26.16
N PRO A 39 -31.82 -19.86 25.98
CA PRO A 39 -31.06 -18.63 26.00
C PRO A 39 -31.54 -17.79 24.81
N LEU A 40 -32.24 -16.69 25.07
CA LEU A 40 -32.25 -15.60 24.10
C LEU A 40 -30.80 -15.18 23.95
N ALA A 41 -30.24 -15.33 22.76
CA ALA A 41 -29.06 -14.58 22.39
C ALA A 41 -29.44 -13.11 22.50
N LEU A 42 -28.91 -12.44 23.52
CA LEU A 42 -28.89 -10.98 23.54
C LEU A 42 -27.93 -10.60 22.42
N ALA A 43 -28.49 -10.23 21.26
CA ALA A 43 -27.76 -9.42 20.31
C ALA A 43 -27.26 -8.19 21.08
N SER A 44 -25.96 -7.89 20.99
CA SER A 44 -25.49 -6.59 21.44
C SER A 44 -26.31 -5.52 20.72
N PRO A 45 -26.75 -4.44 21.39
CA PRO A 45 -27.13 -3.26 20.64
C PRO A 45 -25.91 -2.87 19.81
N ALA A 46 -26.07 -2.77 18.49
CA ALA A 46 -25.08 -2.09 17.67
C ALA A 46 -24.97 -0.65 18.18
N ASP A 47 -23.75 -0.12 18.29
CA ASP A 47 -23.59 1.30 18.59
C ASP A 47 -24.28 2.12 17.48
N PRO A 48 -25.08 3.15 17.82
CA PRO A 48 -25.96 3.85 16.86
C PRO A 48 -25.23 4.71 15.81
N ASP A 49 -23.90 4.61 15.77
CA ASP A 49 -23.00 5.27 14.82
C ASP A 49 -22.19 4.25 13.98
N ASP A 50 -22.45 2.94 14.10
CA ASP A 50 -21.83 1.89 13.29
C ASP A 50 -22.79 1.36 12.20
N LEU A 51 -22.24 1.02 11.04
CA LEU A 51 -22.96 0.43 9.90
C LEU A 51 -22.32 -0.91 9.53
N PRO A 52 -22.71 -2.01 10.21
CA PRO A 52 -22.19 -3.34 9.90
C PRO A 52 -22.61 -3.80 8.49
N VAL A 53 -21.79 -4.64 7.86
CA VAL A 53 -22.13 -5.27 6.57
C VAL A 53 -23.27 -6.26 6.77
N SER A 54 -24.43 -6.02 6.15
CA SER A 54 -25.62 -6.86 6.26
C SER A 54 -25.80 -7.82 5.07
N ARG A 55 -25.33 -7.44 3.88
CA ARG A 55 -25.55 -8.18 2.62
C ARG A 55 -24.29 -8.18 1.76
N ILE A 56 -23.93 -9.35 1.22
CA ILE A 56 -22.73 -9.54 0.39
C ILE A 56 -23.10 -10.35 -0.85
N THR A 57 -22.68 -9.90 -2.04
CA THR A 57 -22.89 -10.61 -3.32
C THR A 57 -21.57 -10.73 -4.06
N LEU A 58 -21.04 -11.95 -4.19
CA LEU A 58 -19.75 -12.22 -4.83
C LEU A 58 -19.92 -12.78 -6.24
N TYR A 59 -19.21 -12.20 -7.20
CA TYR A 59 -19.29 -12.52 -8.62
C TYR A 59 -18.04 -13.29 -9.11
N ARG A 60 -18.20 -14.10 -10.15
CA ARG A 60 -17.07 -14.84 -10.77
C ARG A 60 -16.13 -13.98 -11.63
N SER A 61 -16.36 -12.67 -11.66
CA SER A 61 -15.48 -11.66 -12.27
C SER A 61 -14.38 -11.14 -11.33
N GLY A 62 -14.32 -11.60 -10.08
CA GLY A 62 -13.39 -11.07 -9.07
C GLY A 62 -13.90 -9.79 -8.39
N VAL A 63 -15.22 -9.64 -8.31
CA VAL A 63 -15.90 -8.44 -7.80
C VAL A 63 -16.90 -8.83 -6.73
N GLY A 64 -16.97 -8.07 -5.65
CA GLY A 64 -17.98 -8.20 -4.61
C GLY A 64 -18.78 -6.92 -4.44
N SER A 65 -20.11 -7.04 -4.39
CA SER A 65 -21.00 -5.96 -3.95
C SER A 65 -21.36 -6.18 -2.48
N PHE A 66 -21.23 -5.12 -1.69
CA PHE A 66 -21.44 -5.12 -0.25
C PHE A 66 -22.50 -4.07 0.09
N VAL A 67 -23.29 -4.34 1.11
CA VAL A 67 -24.24 -3.39 1.67
C VAL A 67 -24.09 -3.38 3.18
N ARG A 68 -23.96 -2.18 3.73
CA ARG A 68 -24.07 -1.89 5.16
C ARG A 68 -25.43 -1.28 5.44
N GLU A 69 -26.07 -1.68 6.53
CA GLU A 69 -27.39 -1.22 6.96
C GLU A 69 -27.39 -1.01 8.47
N GLY A 70 -27.99 0.08 8.95
CA GLY A 70 -28.06 0.44 10.36
C GLY A 70 -28.92 1.68 10.58
N ALA A 71 -29.08 2.12 11.83
CA ALA A 71 -29.95 3.22 12.21
C ALA A 71 -29.16 4.33 12.93
N VAL A 72 -29.34 5.58 12.49
CA VAL A 72 -28.64 6.76 13.03
C VAL A 72 -29.60 7.69 13.77
N GLU A 73 -29.15 8.35 14.84
CA GLU A 73 -29.98 9.31 15.59
C GLU A 73 -29.58 10.77 15.34
N GLY A 74 -30.56 11.63 15.02
CA GLY A 74 -30.34 13.08 14.95
C GLY A 74 -29.40 13.46 13.80
N ASN A 75 -28.23 14.00 14.12
CA ASN A 75 -27.14 14.24 13.17
C ASN A 75 -25.99 13.28 13.51
N ALA A 76 -25.48 12.54 12.53
CA ALA A 76 -24.47 11.51 12.72
C ALA A 76 -23.35 11.58 11.67
N ASP A 77 -22.12 11.28 12.11
CA ASP A 77 -20.90 11.29 11.29
C ASP A 77 -20.25 9.89 11.33
N ILE A 78 -20.50 9.08 10.31
CA ILE A 78 -20.10 7.65 10.31
C ILE A 78 -18.80 7.43 9.55
N GLN A 79 -17.85 6.74 10.20
CA GLN A 79 -16.49 6.54 9.70
C GLN A 79 -16.29 5.12 9.14
N LEU A 80 -16.39 4.97 7.82
CA LEU A 80 -16.11 3.69 7.16
C LEU A 80 -14.61 3.55 6.87
N ARG A 81 -14.07 2.34 7.04
CA ARG A 81 -12.64 2.03 6.88
C ARG A 81 -12.42 1.08 5.70
N PHE A 82 -11.56 1.47 4.76
CA PHE A 82 -11.24 0.69 3.56
C PHE A 82 -9.72 0.65 3.34
N ARG A 83 -9.22 -0.36 2.63
CA ARG A 83 -7.84 -0.34 2.16
C ARG A 83 -7.67 0.65 0.99
N THR A 84 -6.45 1.16 0.85
CA THR A 84 -6.11 2.24 -0.10
C THR A 84 -6.25 1.82 -1.56
N ASP A 85 -6.08 0.53 -1.85
CA ASP A 85 -6.38 -0.10 -3.15
C ASP A 85 -7.90 -0.09 -3.45
N GLN A 86 -8.73 -0.44 -2.46
CA GLN A 86 -10.19 -0.52 -2.59
C GLN A 86 -10.86 0.85 -2.80
N ILE A 87 -10.33 1.94 -2.21
CA ILE A 87 -10.92 3.29 -2.25
C ILE A 87 -11.32 3.72 -3.68
N ASN A 88 -10.52 3.35 -4.68
CA ASN A 88 -10.79 3.67 -6.06
C ASN A 88 -12.12 3.09 -6.59
N ASP A 89 -12.55 1.93 -6.12
CA ASP A 89 -13.83 1.33 -6.53
C ASP A 89 -14.98 1.76 -5.63
N ILE A 90 -14.72 2.00 -4.33
CA ILE A 90 -15.70 2.63 -3.42
C ILE A 90 -16.16 3.97 -4.00
N LEU A 91 -15.25 4.88 -4.37
CA LEU A 91 -15.57 6.21 -4.90
C LEU A 91 -16.35 6.20 -6.23
N LYS A 92 -16.31 5.09 -7.00
CA LYS A 92 -17.13 4.92 -8.23
C LYS A 92 -18.51 4.34 -7.96
N SER A 93 -18.63 3.48 -6.96
CA SER A 93 -19.74 2.54 -6.80
C SER A 93 -20.62 2.81 -5.59
N MET A 94 -20.17 3.67 -4.67
CA MET A 94 -20.88 3.93 -3.42
C MET A 94 -22.22 4.62 -3.67
N VAL A 95 -23.27 4.02 -3.10
CA VAL A 95 -24.62 4.56 -3.01
C VAL A 95 -24.97 4.66 -1.53
N VAL A 96 -25.13 5.89 -1.03
CA VAL A 96 -25.63 6.17 0.31
C VAL A 96 -27.12 6.52 0.21
N LEU A 97 -27.95 5.88 1.03
CA LEU A 97 -29.39 6.16 1.16
C LEU A 97 -29.75 6.43 2.62
N ASP A 98 -30.75 7.28 2.80
CA ASP A 98 -31.47 7.54 4.03
C ASP A 98 -32.95 7.28 3.72
N PHE A 99 -33.63 6.45 4.52
CA PHE A 99 -35.00 6.01 4.21
C PHE A 99 -36.08 6.86 4.88
N ASP A 100 -35.74 7.60 5.94
CA ASP A 100 -36.68 8.34 6.80
C ASP A 100 -36.69 9.86 6.52
N GLY A 101 -36.21 10.26 5.35
CA GLY A 101 -36.36 11.61 4.81
C GLY A 101 -35.26 12.60 5.24
N GLY A 102 -34.13 12.11 5.73
CA GLY A 102 -32.96 12.92 6.06
C GLY A 102 -32.19 13.44 4.84
N ARG A 103 -31.02 14.04 5.10
CA ARG A 103 -30.10 14.54 4.08
C ARG A 103 -28.69 14.03 4.33
N ILE A 104 -28.08 13.47 3.29
CA ILE A 104 -26.64 13.22 3.21
C ILE A 104 -25.99 14.51 2.71
N GLU A 105 -25.05 15.09 3.46
CA GLU A 105 -24.36 16.33 3.04
C GLU A 105 -23.17 16.06 2.12
N GLY A 106 -22.47 14.95 2.35
CA GLY A 106 -21.34 14.53 1.53
C GLY A 106 -20.67 13.27 2.06
N ALA A 107 -19.64 12.85 1.32
CA ALA A 107 -18.70 11.82 1.74
C ALA A 107 -17.29 12.43 1.66
N THR A 108 -16.64 12.57 2.80
CA THR A 108 -15.31 13.17 2.92
C THR A 108 -14.26 12.08 3.04
N TYR A 109 -13.17 12.16 2.27
CA TYR A 109 -12.05 11.24 2.40
C TYR A 109 -10.73 12.01 2.52
N GLY A 110 -9.80 11.45 3.30
CA GLY A 110 -8.46 11.98 3.47
C GLY A 110 -7.59 11.81 2.23
N SER A 111 -7.86 12.58 1.18
CA SER A 111 -6.99 12.68 0.00
C SER A 111 -5.61 13.19 0.43
N LYS A 112 -4.59 12.35 0.29
CA LYS A 112 -3.20 12.73 0.55
C LYS A 112 -2.56 13.20 -0.74
N GLU A 113 -1.71 14.22 -0.66
CA GLU A 113 -0.87 14.60 -1.81
C GLU A 113 -0.06 13.39 -2.29
N PRO A 114 -0.03 13.08 -3.61
CA PRO A 114 0.70 11.94 -4.15
C PRO A 114 2.13 11.84 -3.61
N LEU A 115 2.58 10.63 -3.34
CA LEU A 115 3.92 10.41 -2.79
C LEU A 115 5.00 10.97 -3.74
N SER A 116 4.81 10.81 -5.05
CA SER A 116 5.63 11.38 -6.12
C SER A 116 5.80 12.91 -6.00
N ARG A 117 4.71 13.65 -5.72
CA ARG A 117 4.73 15.10 -5.49
C ARG A 117 5.57 15.49 -4.28
N ARG A 118 5.32 14.85 -3.14
CA ARG A 118 6.05 15.12 -1.90
C ARG A 118 7.53 14.77 -2.03
N LEU A 119 7.86 13.67 -2.71
CA LEU A 119 9.25 13.27 -2.96
C LEU A 119 9.98 14.20 -3.94
N ALA A 120 9.32 14.63 -5.01
CA ALA A 120 9.86 15.62 -5.96
C ALA A 120 10.01 17.04 -5.37
N SER A 121 9.57 17.28 -4.12
CA SER A 121 9.75 18.55 -3.41
C SER A 121 11.03 18.64 -2.56
N PHE A 122 11.69 17.50 -2.27
CA PHE A 122 12.99 17.47 -1.60
C PHE A 122 14.14 17.69 -2.58
N ALA A 123 15.32 18.09 -2.10
CA ALA A 123 16.51 18.28 -2.92
C ALA A 123 17.01 17.00 -3.65
N VAL A 124 16.51 15.81 -3.28
CA VAL A 124 16.80 14.53 -3.95
C VAL A 124 15.51 13.74 -4.11
N ASP A 125 14.96 13.72 -5.34
CA ASP A 125 13.87 12.81 -5.68
C ASP A 125 14.38 11.35 -5.64
N ILE A 126 13.60 10.49 -5.00
CA ILE A 126 13.81 9.05 -4.84
C ILE A 126 12.53 8.23 -5.10
N SER A 127 11.50 8.86 -5.70
CA SER A 127 10.18 8.28 -5.94
C SER A 127 10.16 7.06 -6.87
N ASP A 128 11.14 6.96 -7.76
CA ASP A 128 11.32 5.88 -8.73
C ASP A 128 12.25 4.74 -8.22
N ASN A 129 12.63 4.76 -6.93
CA ASN A 129 13.56 3.79 -6.33
C ASN A 129 14.91 3.70 -7.09
N PRO A 130 15.71 4.79 -7.11
CA PRO A 130 16.93 4.87 -7.92
C PRO A 130 18.02 3.90 -7.45
N GLY A 131 18.80 3.39 -8.41
CA GLY A 131 20.01 2.64 -8.11
C GLY A 131 21.11 3.53 -7.51
N ARG A 132 22.18 2.89 -6.98
CA ARG A 132 23.34 3.60 -6.41
C ARG A 132 23.98 4.57 -7.42
N ALA A 133 23.97 4.23 -8.71
CA ALA A 133 24.47 5.10 -9.78
C ALA A 133 23.56 6.32 -10.01
N GLU A 134 22.25 6.14 -10.16
CA GLU A 134 21.28 7.24 -10.30
C GLU A 134 21.29 8.16 -9.08
N LEU A 135 21.39 7.60 -7.86
CA LEU A 135 21.42 8.39 -6.63
C LEU A 135 22.69 9.26 -6.54
N LEU A 136 23.87 8.70 -6.84
CA LEU A 136 25.11 9.49 -6.93
C LEU A 136 25.05 10.52 -8.06
N GLU A 137 24.37 10.22 -9.17
CA GLU A 137 24.19 11.16 -10.28
C GLU A 137 23.27 12.33 -9.94
N ARG A 138 22.19 12.10 -9.17
CA ARG A 138 21.29 13.14 -8.62
C ARG A 138 22.00 14.01 -7.59
N LEU A 139 22.91 13.43 -6.81
CA LEU A 139 23.74 14.12 -5.81
C LEU A 139 24.91 14.94 -6.41
N ARG A 140 24.88 15.28 -7.70
CA ARG A 140 25.93 16.08 -8.36
C ARG A 140 26.14 17.42 -7.66
N GLY A 141 27.40 17.76 -7.37
CA GLY A 141 27.81 18.92 -6.58
C GLY A 141 27.82 18.68 -5.07
N ALA A 142 27.03 17.74 -4.55
CA ALA A 142 26.99 17.43 -3.12
C ALA A 142 28.35 16.92 -2.63
N ARG A 143 28.72 17.33 -1.41
CA ARG A 143 29.96 16.90 -0.77
C ARG A 143 29.74 15.55 -0.07
N VAL A 144 30.62 14.58 -0.35
CA VAL A 144 30.51 13.21 0.16
C VAL A 144 31.84 12.69 0.70
N SER A 145 31.74 11.74 1.63
CA SER A 145 32.81 10.79 1.94
C SER A 145 32.46 9.45 1.29
N VAL A 146 33.37 8.88 0.52
CA VAL A 146 33.22 7.59 -0.18
C VAL A 146 34.30 6.66 0.32
N ARG A 147 33.92 5.43 0.71
CA ARG A 147 34.85 4.40 1.17
C ARG A 147 34.87 3.22 0.21
N THR A 148 36.05 2.86 -0.27
CA THR A 148 36.32 1.68 -1.10
C THR A 148 37.22 0.72 -0.33
N SER A 149 37.69 -0.35 -0.98
CA SER A 149 38.76 -1.22 -0.47
C SER A 149 40.13 -0.53 -0.33
N GLU A 150 40.34 0.58 -1.03
CA GLU A 150 41.63 1.31 -1.07
C GLU A 150 41.74 2.39 0.01
N GLY A 151 40.62 2.86 0.56
CA GLY A 151 40.59 3.88 1.59
C GLY A 151 39.27 4.65 1.66
N GLU A 152 39.31 5.82 2.29
CA GLU A 152 38.19 6.77 2.35
C GLU A 152 38.61 8.09 1.71
N GLN A 153 37.78 8.62 0.81
CA GLN A 153 38.03 9.80 -0.01
C GLN A 153 36.91 10.81 0.13
N GLN A 154 37.24 12.10 0.21
CA GLN A 154 36.29 13.18 0.42
C GLN A 154 36.36 14.23 -0.68
N GLY A 155 35.20 14.59 -1.23
CA GLY A 155 35.10 15.55 -2.34
C GLY A 155 33.66 15.90 -2.69
N SER A 156 33.48 16.76 -3.68
CA SER A 156 32.17 17.03 -4.28
C SER A 156 31.97 16.17 -5.53
N ILE A 157 30.77 15.60 -5.72
CA ILE A 157 30.47 14.77 -6.89
C ILE A 157 30.51 15.60 -8.16
N LEU A 158 31.42 15.27 -9.09
CA LEU A 158 31.51 15.87 -10.42
C LEU A 158 30.44 15.28 -11.36
N GLY A 159 30.21 13.97 -11.27
CA GLY A 159 29.23 13.23 -12.04
C GLY A 159 29.42 11.72 -11.95
N VAL A 160 28.55 10.99 -12.64
CA VAL A 160 28.65 9.54 -12.86
C VAL A 160 28.64 9.30 -14.37
N GLU A 161 29.62 8.53 -14.85
CA GLU A 161 29.72 8.10 -16.25
C GLU A 161 29.27 6.64 -16.36
N ARG A 162 28.52 6.30 -17.42
CA ARG A 162 28.18 4.91 -17.77
C ARG A 162 28.89 4.54 -19.07
N GLN A 163 29.67 3.47 -19.06
CA GLN A 163 30.44 3.00 -20.21
C GLN A 163 30.12 1.53 -20.49
N ASN A 164 29.74 1.20 -21.74
CA ASN A 164 29.50 -0.18 -22.15
C ASN A 164 30.83 -0.84 -22.53
N VAL A 165 31.35 -1.67 -21.62
CA VAL A 165 32.56 -2.47 -21.83
C VAL A 165 32.20 -3.71 -22.63
N VAL A 166 32.86 -3.92 -23.77
CA VAL A 166 32.71 -5.14 -24.58
C VAL A 166 33.91 -6.05 -24.33
N TYR A 167 33.68 -7.19 -23.70
CA TYR A 167 34.71 -8.18 -23.42
C TYR A 167 35.08 -9.00 -24.67
N PRO A 168 36.29 -9.59 -24.74
CA PRO A 168 36.74 -10.37 -25.91
C PRO A 168 35.86 -11.58 -26.29
N GLN A 169 34.97 -12.02 -25.40
CA GLN A 169 33.99 -13.10 -25.62
C GLN A 169 32.63 -12.60 -26.14
N GLY A 170 32.50 -11.30 -26.46
CA GLY A 170 31.26 -10.68 -26.95
C GLY A 170 30.26 -10.28 -25.87
N GLN A 171 30.52 -10.62 -24.60
CA GLN A 171 29.75 -10.16 -23.45
C GLN A 171 29.88 -8.64 -23.30
N GLN A 172 28.77 -7.95 -23.05
CA GLN A 172 28.72 -6.51 -22.82
C GLN A 172 28.29 -6.25 -21.37
N GLU A 173 28.92 -5.26 -20.73
CA GLU A 173 28.62 -4.86 -19.35
C GLU A 173 28.60 -3.33 -19.25
N THR A 174 27.55 -2.77 -18.65
CA THR A 174 27.42 -1.33 -18.44
C THR A 174 28.07 -0.95 -17.10
N ARG A 175 29.31 -0.48 -17.15
CA ARG A 175 30.05 -0.10 -15.95
C ARG A 175 29.78 1.36 -15.59
N ALA A 176 29.54 1.64 -14.31
CA ALA A 176 29.31 2.99 -13.80
C ALA A 176 30.53 3.49 -12.99
N THR A 177 31.07 4.65 -13.35
CA THR A 177 32.21 5.29 -12.69
C THR A 177 31.76 6.61 -12.08
N VAL A 178 31.96 6.81 -10.77
CA VAL A 178 31.77 8.11 -10.12
C VAL A 178 33.08 8.90 -10.12
N SER A 179 32.98 10.21 -10.32
CA SER A 179 34.12 11.13 -10.21
C SER A 179 33.85 12.19 -9.13
N LEU A 180 34.82 12.41 -8.24
CA LEU A 180 34.80 13.40 -7.16
C LEU A 180 35.89 14.46 -7.37
N VAL A 181 35.59 15.72 -7.12
CA VAL A 181 36.60 16.78 -6.97
C VAL A 181 37.07 16.81 -5.52
N THR A 182 38.32 16.42 -5.30
CA THR A 182 39.01 16.40 -4.00
C THR A 182 40.02 17.55 -3.89
N SER A 183 40.62 17.75 -2.72
CA SER A 183 41.73 18.70 -2.53
C SER A 183 43.02 18.32 -3.27
N ALA A 184 43.17 17.07 -3.71
CA ALA A 184 44.33 16.58 -4.46
C ALA A 184 44.11 16.57 -5.99
N GLY A 185 42.88 16.85 -6.46
CA GLY A 185 42.48 16.73 -7.86
C GLY A 185 41.21 15.90 -8.03
N ILE A 186 40.95 15.42 -9.24
CA ILE A 186 39.82 14.52 -9.52
C ILE A 186 40.20 13.10 -9.08
N TRP A 187 39.38 12.49 -8.23
CA TRP A 187 39.44 11.05 -7.91
C TRP A 187 38.24 10.37 -8.57
N SER A 188 38.46 9.23 -9.22
CA SER A 188 37.42 8.47 -9.91
C SER A 188 37.47 7.01 -9.50
N SER A 189 36.30 6.39 -9.39
CA SER A 189 36.20 4.99 -8.94
C SER A 189 34.95 4.31 -9.49
N ASP A 190 35.02 2.99 -9.62
CA ASP A 190 33.88 2.16 -9.97
C ASP A 190 32.82 2.23 -8.87
N VAL A 191 31.58 2.54 -9.23
CA VAL A 191 30.43 2.61 -8.33
C VAL A 191 30.26 1.30 -7.55
N ASP A 192 30.61 0.15 -8.14
CA ASP A 192 30.47 -1.15 -7.50
C ASP A 192 31.63 -1.51 -6.56
N SER A 193 32.73 -0.75 -6.59
CA SER A 193 33.79 -0.82 -5.58
C SER A 193 33.51 -0.02 -4.30
N ILE A 194 32.42 0.78 -4.29
CA ILE A 194 32.01 1.61 -3.15
C ILE A 194 31.37 0.73 -2.07
N LEU A 195 32.04 0.58 -0.94
CA LEU A 195 31.55 -0.13 0.24
C LEU A 195 30.51 0.69 1.01
N SER A 196 30.69 2.02 1.05
CA SER A 196 29.73 2.95 1.65
C SER A 196 30.01 4.38 1.19
N PHE A 197 28.98 5.22 1.11
CA PHE A 197 29.14 6.67 1.01
C PHE A 197 28.32 7.38 2.09
N ARG A 198 28.70 8.62 2.42
CA ARG A 198 27.99 9.49 3.36
C ARG A 198 27.94 10.90 2.81
N LEU A 199 26.78 11.54 2.89
CA LEU A 199 26.62 12.98 2.68
C LEU A 199 27.36 13.74 3.78
N LEU A 200 28.19 14.72 3.41
CA LEU A 200 28.90 15.61 4.33
C LEU A 200 28.19 16.97 4.51
N ASP A 201 26.98 17.08 3.97
CA ASP A 201 26.03 18.17 4.18
C ASP A 201 24.89 17.64 5.06
N ASP A 202 24.81 18.13 6.30
CA ASP A 202 23.83 17.67 7.29
C ASP A 202 22.39 18.06 6.91
N ALA A 203 22.20 19.15 6.16
CA ALA A 203 20.86 19.57 5.72
C ALA A 203 20.35 18.67 4.59
N LEU A 204 21.20 18.36 3.61
CA LEU A 204 20.90 17.41 2.54
C LEU A 204 20.69 15.99 3.08
N ALA A 205 21.48 15.59 4.09
CA ALA A 205 21.26 14.33 4.80
C ALA A 205 19.94 14.31 5.57
N ALA A 206 19.54 15.43 6.20
CA ALA A 206 18.24 15.54 6.87
C ALA A 206 17.07 15.49 5.88
N GLU A 207 17.18 16.08 4.69
CA GLU A 207 16.14 15.97 3.65
C GLU A 207 16.01 14.56 3.09
N LEU A 208 17.11 13.88 2.77
CA LEU A 208 17.05 12.48 2.32
C LEU A 208 16.39 11.57 3.38
N ASN A 209 16.67 11.81 4.67
CA ASN A 209 15.99 11.09 5.75
C ASN A 209 14.49 11.42 5.84
N LYS A 210 14.06 12.68 5.64
CA LYS A 210 12.63 13.04 5.57
C LYS A 210 11.92 12.35 4.40
N ALA A 211 12.56 12.29 3.23
CA ALA A 211 12.04 11.57 2.06
C ALA A 211 11.85 10.07 2.34
N LEU A 212 12.82 9.44 3.01
CA LEU A 212 12.74 8.03 3.44
C LEU A 212 11.67 7.80 4.52
N VAL A 213 11.45 8.76 5.43
CA VAL A 213 10.33 8.71 6.40
C VAL A 213 8.99 8.82 5.69
N ALA A 214 8.82 9.74 4.73
CA ALA A 214 7.59 9.88 3.96
C ALA A 214 7.25 8.61 3.13
N LEU A 215 8.28 7.92 2.61
CA LEU A 215 8.16 6.58 1.99
C LEU A 215 7.68 5.52 2.99
N ALA A 216 8.22 5.52 4.22
CA ALA A 216 7.83 4.57 5.26
C ALA A 216 6.41 4.82 5.77
N GLU A 217 6.02 6.08 5.98
CA GLU A 217 4.65 6.49 6.31
C GLU A 217 3.66 6.03 5.24
N HIS A 218 3.95 6.30 3.96
CA HIS A 218 3.10 5.88 2.85
C HIS A 218 2.93 4.35 2.77
N ARG A 219 3.93 3.58 3.22
CA ARG A 219 3.86 2.11 3.29
C ARG A 219 3.05 1.59 4.49
N ALA A 220 2.93 2.38 5.56
CA ALA A 220 2.08 2.07 6.71
C ALA A 220 0.62 2.50 6.49
N ASP A 221 0.40 3.50 5.64
CA ASP A 221 -0.86 4.15 5.26
C ASP A 221 -1.88 3.24 4.53
N ASN A 222 -1.88 1.92 4.73
CA ASN A 222 -2.66 1.01 3.88
C ASN A 222 -4.19 1.12 4.06
N VAL A 223 -4.67 1.67 5.18
CA VAL A 223 -6.11 1.90 5.46
C VAL A 223 -6.45 3.40 5.37
N LYS A 224 -7.63 3.72 4.87
CA LYS A 224 -8.21 5.07 4.76
C LYS A 224 -9.58 5.11 5.42
N THR A 225 -9.90 6.25 6.04
CA THR A 225 -11.24 6.57 6.52
C THR A 225 -12.01 7.33 5.44
N LEU A 226 -13.30 7.02 5.34
CA LEU A 226 -14.32 7.73 4.59
C LEU A 226 -15.40 8.17 5.58
N ASP A 227 -15.52 9.47 5.80
CA ASP A 227 -16.48 10.09 6.71
C ASP A 227 -17.79 10.39 5.95
N LEU A 228 -18.92 9.90 6.45
CA LEU A 228 -20.26 10.10 5.87
C LEU A 228 -21.11 10.96 6.80
N ASN A 229 -21.52 12.14 6.32
CA ASN A 229 -22.22 13.15 7.13
C ASN A 229 -23.73 13.11 6.90
N PHE A 230 -24.52 12.74 7.92
CA PHE A 230 -25.98 12.59 7.87
C PHE A 230 -26.69 13.65 8.72
N GLN A 231 -27.43 14.57 8.10
CA GLN A 231 -28.28 15.56 8.77
C GLN A 231 -29.74 15.08 8.88
N GLY A 232 -30.38 15.24 10.05
CA GLY A 232 -31.77 14.86 10.25
C GLY A 232 -32.27 15.00 11.70
N SER A 233 -33.31 14.25 12.04
CA SER A 233 -33.95 14.32 13.36
C SER A 233 -34.62 12.99 13.73
N GLY A 234 -34.43 12.53 14.96
CA GLY A 234 -34.89 11.21 15.41
C GLY A 234 -34.02 10.07 14.87
N GLN A 235 -34.42 8.83 15.18
CA GLN A 235 -33.82 7.62 14.63
C GLN A 235 -34.24 7.43 13.16
N ARG A 236 -33.30 7.07 12.28
CA ARG A 236 -33.47 6.93 10.83
C ARG A 236 -32.69 5.72 10.31
N ASP A 237 -33.31 4.88 9.49
CA ASP A 237 -32.61 3.77 8.81
C ASP A 237 -31.80 4.30 7.61
N VAL A 238 -30.54 3.88 7.51
CA VAL A 238 -29.61 4.25 6.42
C VAL A 238 -28.95 3.02 5.80
N MET A 239 -28.52 3.16 4.54
CA MET A 239 -27.84 2.10 3.79
C MET A 239 -26.64 2.65 3.02
N VAL A 240 -25.50 1.97 3.10
CA VAL A 240 -24.32 2.25 2.27
C VAL A 240 -24.00 1.00 1.44
N GLY A 241 -24.34 1.04 0.16
CA GLY A 241 -23.99 0.01 -0.82
C GLY A 241 -22.73 0.38 -1.59
N TYR A 242 -21.82 -0.56 -1.83
CA TYR A 242 -20.60 -0.34 -2.62
C TYR A 242 -20.10 -1.62 -3.30
N VAL A 243 -19.05 -1.50 -4.11
CA VAL A 243 -18.40 -2.57 -4.87
C VAL A 243 -16.88 -2.43 -4.76
N HIS A 244 -16.16 -3.55 -4.65
CA HIS A 244 -14.70 -3.60 -4.75
C HIS A 244 -14.19 -4.97 -5.25
N GLU A 245 -12.89 -5.06 -5.56
CA GLU A 245 -12.22 -6.32 -5.94
C GLU A 245 -12.27 -7.36 -4.80
N THR A 246 -12.68 -8.60 -5.11
CA THR A 246 -12.74 -9.71 -4.14
C THR A 246 -12.23 -11.01 -4.78
N PRO A 247 -11.54 -11.89 -4.03
CA PRO A 247 -11.13 -13.20 -4.53
C PRO A 247 -12.27 -13.99 -5.15
N VAL A 248 -12.02 -14.62 -6.31
CA VAL A 248 -13.04 -15.41 -7.02
C VAL A 248 -13.45 -16.62 -6.16
N TRP A 249 -14.73 -16.63 -5.76
CA TRP A 249 -15.33 -17.73 -5.01
C TRP A 249 -15.30 -19.05 -5.80
N LYS A 250 -14.87 -20.13 -5.15
CA LYS A 250 -14.66 -21.45 -5.78
C LYS A 250 -15.76 -22.44 -5.36
N THR A 251 -16.12 -23.38 -6.25
CA THR A 251 -17.13 -24.42 -5.95
C THR A 251 -16.59 -25.83 -6.15
N SER A 252 -16.98 -26.75 -5.26
CA SER A 252 -16.79 -28.19 -5.45
C SER A 252 -18.12 -28.92 -5.26
N TYR A 253 -18.47 -29.80 -6.20
CA TYR A 253 -19.66 -30.63 -6.12
C TYR A 253 -19.25 -32.10 -6.00
N ARG A 254 -19.91 -32.87 -5.14
CA ARG A 254 -19.69 -34.31 -4.97
C ARG A 254 -21.01 -35.04 -5.03
N LEU A 255 -21.09 -36.07 -5.87
CA LEU A 255 -22.24 -36.95 -5.96
C LEU A 255 -21.97 -38.19 -5.11
N VAL A 256 -22.77 -38.39 -4.07
CA VAL A 256 -22.75 -39.59 -3.24
C VAL A 256 -23.82 -40.53 -3.79
N MET A 257 -23.37 -41.66 -4.33
CA MET A 257 -24.24 -42.75 -4.75
C MET A 257 -24.64 -43.57 -3.53
N PRO A 258 -25.90 -44.04 -3.43
CA PRO A 258 -26.29 -44.98 -2.39
C PRO A 258 -25.71 -46.38 -2.65
N GLU A 259 -25.66 -47.20 -1.60
CA GLU A 259 -25.19 -48.58 -1.69
C GLU A 259 -26.25 -49.52 -2.30
N GLU A 260 -27.55 -49.22 -2.13
CA GLU A 260 -28.66 -50.01 -2.70
C GLU A 260 -29.32 -49.35 -3.92
N ALA A 261 -29.72 -50.18 -4.88
CA ALA A 261 -30.31 -49.75 -6.14
C ALA A 261 -31.79 -49.38 -5.99
N GLY A 262 -32.05 -48.09 -5.78
CA GLY A 262 -33.39 -47.50 -5.61
C GLY A 262 -33.41 -46.32 -4.64
N ASP A 263 -32.34 -46.15 -3.87
CA ASP A 263 -32.23 -45.14 -2.82
C ASP A 263 -31.92 -43.72 -3.34
N ARG A 264 -32.03 -42.72 -2.46
CA ARG A 264 -31.88 -41.31 -2.83
C ARG A 264 -30.41 -40.89 -3.03
N LEU A 265 -30.03 -40.74 -4.29
CA LEU A 265 -28.83 -40.04 -4.76
C LEU A 265 -28.65 -38.69 -4.04
N THR A 266 -27.48 -38.43 -3.46
CA THR A 266 -27.20 -37.22 -2.66
C THR A 266 -26.15 -36.34 -3.34
N LEU A 267 -26.48 -35.09 -3.63
CA LEU A 267 -25.55 -34.08 -4.16
C LEU A 267 -25.08 -33.17 -3.01
N GLN A 268 -23.78 -33.17 -2.74
CA GLN A 268 -23.14 -32.19 -1.86
C GLN A 268 -22.56 -31.05 -2.69
N GLY A 269 -22.87 -29.81 -2.32
CA GLY A 269 -22.25 -28.61 -2.86
C GLY A 269 -21.44 -27.89 -1.79
N TRP A 270 -20.20 -27.51 -2.11
CA TRP A 270 -19.30 -26.74 -1.27
C TRP A 270 -18.91 -25.45 -1.99
N ALA A 271 -18.91 -24.33 -1.28
CA ALA A 271 -18.32 -23.08 -1.72
C ALA A 271 -17.10 -22.73 -0.84
N ILE A 272 -16.07 -22.15 -1.45
CA ILE A 272 -14.93 -21.55 -0.75
C ILE A 272 -14.97 -20.07 -1.06
N VAL A 273 -14.98 -19.27 0.01
CA VAL A 273 -15.09 -17.82 0.01
C VAL A 273 -14.02 -17.28 0.96
N GLU A 274 -13.44 -16.15 0.61
CA GLU A 274 -12.36 -15.51 1.37
C GLU A 274 -12.87 -14.13 1.82
N ASN A 275 -12.90 -13.88 3.13
CA ASN A 275 -13.17 -12.54 3.65
C ASN A 275 -11.95 -11.64 3.36
N THR A 276 -12.18 -10.50 2.72
CA THR A 276 -11.17 -9.48 2.41
C THR A 276 -11.60 -8.06 2.83
N THR A 277 -12.58 -7.93 3.72
CA THR A 277 -12.88 -6.67 4.44
C THR A 277 -12.06 -6.58 5.74
N GLU A 278 -12.05 -5.40 6.36
CA GLU A 278 -11.31 -5.15 7.62
C GLU A 278 -12.15 -5.50 8.87
N GLU A 279 -13.24 -6.25 8.70
CA GLU A 279 -14.22 -6.65 9.72
C GLU A 279 -14.66 -8.11 9.53
N ASP A 280 -15.18 -8.72 10.59
CA ASP A 280 -15.78 -10.06 10.53
C ASP A 280 -17.21 -10.04 9.97
N TRP A 281 -17.61 -11.14 9.32
CA TRP A 281 -18.92 -11.27 8.67
C TRP A 281 -19.94 -11.96 9.59
N GLU A 282 -20.51 -11.21 10.53
CA GLU A 282 -21.55 -11.70 11.45
C GLU A 282 -22.96 -11.55 10.86
N ASP A 283 -23.78 -12.61 10.94
CA ASP A 283 -25.17 -12.72 10.45
C ASP A 283 -25.48 -12.23 9.01
N VAL A 284 -24.45 -12.12 8.15
CA VAL A 284 -24.57 -11.56 6.79
C VAL A 284 -25.38 -12.42 5.82
N ARG A 285 -26.15 -11.77 4.93
CA ARG A 285 -26.77 -12.42 3.77
C ARG A 285 -25.79 -12.54 2.61
N LEU A 286 -25.02 -13.63 2.58
CA LEU A 286 -24.10 -13.96 1.49
C LEU A 286 -24.81 -14.58 0.26
N SER A 287 -24.56 -14.02 -0.91
CA SER A 287 -25.04 -14.48 -2.22
C SER A 287 -23.87 -14.76 -3.16
N LEU A 288 -23.90 -15.89 -3.88
CA LEU A 288 -22.83 -16.34 -4.77
C LEU A 288 -23.32 -16.40 -6.21
N VAL A 289 -22.86 -15.46 -7.04
CA VAL A 289 -23.38 -15.23 -8.39
C VAL A 289 -22.39 -15.76 -9.44
N ALA A 290 -22.86 -16.70 -10.26
CA ALA A 290 -22.06 -17.36 -11.29
C ALA A 290 -21.81 -16.49 -12.53
N GLY A 291 -22.54 -15.37 -12.67
CA GLY A 291 -22.36 -14.39 -13.72
C GLY A 291 -21.03 -13.63 -13.62
N GLN A 292 -20.57 -13.12 -14.76
CA GLN A 292 -19.36 -12.32 -14.90
C GLN A 292 -19.73 -10.93 -15.42
N PRO A 293 -20.08 -9.97 -14.55
CA PRO A 293 -20.21 -8.57 -14.95
C PRO A 293 -18.85 -8.05 -15.43
N VAL A 294 -18.87 -7.10 -16.38
CA VAL A 294 -17.66 -6.44 -16.89
C VAL A 294 -17.11 -5.52 -15.80
N SER A 295 -15.86 -5.75 -15.41
CA SER A 295 -15.10 -4.92 -14.47
C SER A 295 -13.93 -4.24 -15.15
N PHE A 296 -13.53 -3.08 -14.64
CA PHE A 296 -12.37 -2.32 -15.11
C PHE A 296 -11.83 -1.47 -13.96
N THR A 297 -10.51 -1.45 -13.79
CA THR A 297 -9.84 -0.57 -12.83
C THR A 297 -9.57 0.79 -13.47
N MET A 298 -9.60 1.84 -12.65
CA MET A 298 -9.27 3.21 -13.02
C MET A 298 -8.94 3.96 -11.73
N ASP A 299 -7.83 4.69 -11.73
CA ASP A 299 -7.45 5.53 -10.59
C ASP A 299 -8.24 6.85 -10.61
N LEU A 300 -8.83 7.17 -9.47
CA LEU A 300 -9.56 8.40 -9.12
C LEU A 300 -9.08 8.97 -7.77
N TYR A 301 -8.23 8.24 -7.04
CA TYR A 301 -7.71 8.63 -5.72
C TYR A 301 -6.48 9.51 -5.87
N GLU A 302 -5.55 9.20 -6.80
CA GLU A 302 -4.52 10.17 -7.17
C GLU A 302 -5.14 11.31 -8.00
N PRO A 303 -4.97 12.59 -7.58
CA PRO A 303 -5.51 13.71 -8.36
C PRO A 303 -4.80 13.80 -9.72
N VAL A 304 -5.57 13.70 -10.81
CA VAL A 304 -5.05 13.71 -12.18
C VAL A 304 -4.74 15.13 -12.64
N TYR A 305 -3.55 15.35 -13.21
CA TYR A 305 -3.12 16.65 -13.74
C TYR A 305 -2.80 16.57 -15.23
N ILE A 306 -3.33 17.51 -16.01
CA ILE A 306 -3.01 17.67 -17.42
C ILE A 306 -1.79 18.59 -17.61
N THR A 307 -0.90 18.23 -18.53
CA THR A 307 0.22 19.10 -18.94
C THR A 307 -0.32 20.37 -19.58
N ARG A 308 -0.09 21.51 -18.93
CA ARG A 308 -0.45 22.83 -19.49
C ARG A 308 0.63 23.24 -20.51
N PRO A 309 0.26 23.70 -21.72
CA PRO A 309 1.24 24.19 -22.68
C PRO A 309 1.89 25.48 -22.17
N GLU A 310 3.21 25.54 -22.18
CA GLU A 310 3.93 26.78 -21.91
C GLU A 310 3.81 27.72 -23.11
N MET A 311 3.00 28.75 -22.97
CA MET A 311 2.97 29.87 -23.91
C MET A 311 4.14 30.81 -23.55
N PRO A 312 5.18 30.94 -24.39
CA PRO A 312 6.27 31.88 -24.10
C PRO A 312 5.71 33.30 -24.07
N VAL A 313 6.20 34.11 -23.13
CA VAL A 313 5.82 35.54 -23.02
C VAL A 313 6.04 36.20 -24.39
N PRO A 314 5.00 36.79 -25.03
CA PRO A 314 5.13 37.44 -26.33
C PRO A 314 5.99 38.70 -26.26
N THR A 315 7.31 38.51 -26.19
CA THR A 315 8.28 39.57 -26.44
C THR A 315 8.14 39.96 -27.90
N ALA A 316 7.44 41.08 -28.12
CA ALA A 316 7.39 41.72 -29.44
C ALA A 316 8.84 41.84 -29.93
N ALA A 317 9.09 41.40 -31.16
CA ALA A 317 10.43 41.40 -31.74
C ALA A 317 10.93 42.84 -31.87
N GLY A 318 11.62 43.32 -30.82
CA GLY A 318 12.12 44.68 -30.71
C GLY A 318 12.89 45.02 -31.97
N ALA A 319 12.40 46.04 -32.69
CA ALA A 319 12.71 46.24 -34.10
C ALA A 319 14.23 46.35 -34.31
N ARG A 320 14.86 45.25 -34.73
CA ARG A 320 16.30 45.20 -35.01
C ARG A 320 16.60 46.30 -36.04
N PRO A 321 17.48 47.27 -35.76
CA PRO A 321 17.75 48.36 -36.68
C PRO A 321 18.14 47.79 -38.05
N ARG A 322 17.41 48.18 -39.11
CA ARG A 322 17.75 47.76 -40.48
C ARG A 322 19.05 48.44 -40.89
N SER A 323 20.15 47.71 -40.83
CA SER A 323 21.42 48.09 -41.45
C SER A 323 21.25 48.16 -42.97
N TYR A 324 21.07 49.36 -43.49
CA TYR A 324 21.17 49.60 -44.93
C TYR A 324 22.61 49.38 -45.41
N ALA A 325 22.78 48.70 -46.54
CA ALA A 325 24.06 48.19 -47.03
C ALA A 325 25.08 49.24 -47.52
N GLY A 326 24.90 50.53 -47.17
CA GLY A 326 25.83 51.62 -47.46
C GLY A 326 26.85 51.92 -46.36
N GLY A 327 26.74 51.29 -45.18
CA GLY A 327 27.57 51.59 -44.02
C GLY A 327 28.91 50.86 -43.94
N ASP A 328 29.10 49.77 -44.69
CA ASP A 328 30.25 48.89 -44.52
C ASP A 328 31.49 49.34 -45.32
N ARG A 329 32.12 50.42 -44.82
CA ARG A 329 33.54 50.70 -45.09
C ARG A 329 34.34 50.27 -43.87
N PRO A 330 35.04 49.11 -43.90
CA PRO A 330 35.89 48.71 -42.79
C PRO A 330 37.00 49.76 -42.59
N VAL A 331 36.98 50.42 -41.44
CA VAL A 331 38.01 51.40 -41.07
C VAL A 331 39.33 50.65 -40.94
N ARG A 332 40.25 50.93 -41.87
CA ARG A 332 41.59 50.32 -41.93
C ARG A 332 42.40 50.77 -40.71
N GLN A 333 42.31 50.01 -39.62
CA GLN A 333 43.05 50.28 -38.40
C GLN A 333 44.54 49.93 -38.61
N GLU A 334 45.32 50.93 -39.02
CA GLU A 334 46.74 50.74 -39.30
C GLU A 334 47.52 50.40 -38.03
N ARG A 335 48.20 49.25 -38.04
CA ARG A 335 49.11 48.85 -36.96
C ARG A 335 50.37 49.73 -36.97
N ARG A 336 50.36 50.83 -36.20
CA ARG A 336 51.60 51.50 -35.79
C ARG A 336 52.19 50.83 -34.56
N CYS A 337 53.29 50.11 -34.74
CA CYS A 337 54.16 49.74 -33.65
C CYS A 337 55.02 50.95 -33.24
N ALA A 338 54.90 51.38 -31.99
CA ALA A 338 55.89 52.16 -31.27
C ALA A 338 55.77 51.78 -29.77
N GLY A 339 56.83 51.74 -28.98
CA GLY A 339 58.22 52.07 -29.30
C GLY A 339 58.78 53.10 -28.32
N VAL A 340 59.18 52.61 -27.14
CA VAL A 340 60.10 53.23 -26.15
C VAL A 340 59.85 54.72 -25.81
N LEU A 341 59.38 54.94 -24.57
CA LEU A 341 60.18 55.62 -23.53
C LEU A 341 59.79 55.05 -22.16
#